data_AF-A0A533VVV3-F1
#
_entry.id   AF-A0A533VVV3-F1
#
_cell.length_a   1.000
_cell.length_b   1.000
_cell.length_c   1.000
_cell.angle_alpha   90.00
_cell.angle_beta   90.00
_cell.angle_gamma   90.00
#
_symmetry.space_group_name_H-M   'P 1'
#
loop_
_entity.id
_entity.type
_entity.pdbx_description
1 polymer ?
#
loop_
_entity_poly.entity_id
_entity_poly.type
_entity_poly.pdbx_seq_one_letter_code
_entity_poly.pdbx_strand_id
1 'polypeptide(L)'
;MAGATTTTFDPSKPITFAWLFGYLGKHFIPTNQLNLTQEDLIETASTLSTQLAGHSNLALVTAVAEPGPIPSSLYPAVTSYVASLHQYAPLVIGRLDLNRYNVTSSPTVYDELAKYVTTFNLDGVLFDHAIIYYSSVGQGAFNDMMEKMHDLYPNVYFILNDARAAPLLPTAGTTWANQTYISPSVSLNSYDAVNYDAIVNLNQVWNGRVLLHLDAYAKVPGEPMGVFADQSNETEISAVQDLVNNGTIYNYRFLYPIVGGWTFVNSTYGGTLYNSLSKGNYARGTFPSFMQTMQGTSKLTVTSETTTGTVITGFWTELHDQTGTVLASGYTPFTYPLNNGQTYIVEVDGYGSCAFDRWLDTGNTNNQRNVSVTSDTSLTAVLNCST
;
A
#
# COMPACT_ATOMS: atom_id res chain seq x y z
N MET A 1 -27.66 10.22 3.96
CA MET A 1 -26.79 9.36 3.12
C MET A 1 -26.82 9.93 1.71
N ALA A 2 -25.77 10.67 1.33
CA ALA A 2 -25.61 11.11 -0.05
C ALA A 2 -25.39 9.86 -0.92
N GLY A 3 -26.10 9.75 -2.05
CA GLY A 3 -25.98 8.61 -2.94
C GLY A 3 -24.57 8.55 -3.53
N ALA A 4 -23.76 7.60 -3.07
CA ALA A 4 -22.44 7.33 -3.65
C ALA A 4 -22.63 6.69 -5.02
N THR A 5 -22.06 7.31 -6.04
CA THR A 5 -21.94 6.72 -7.39
C THR A 5 -21.00 5.52 -7.32
N THR A 6 -21.40 4.38 -7.88
CA THR A 6 -20.54 3.21 -8.03
C THR A 6 -19.23 3.59 -8.71
N THR A 7 -18.11 3.28 -8.04
CA THR A 7 -16.78 3.50 -8.60
C THR A 7 -16.55 2.51 -9.74
N THR A 8 -16.00 2.97 -10.87
CA THR A 8 -15.68 2.12 -12.03
C THR A 8 -14.18 2.02 -12.18
N PHE A 9 -13.68 0.81 -12.43
CA PHE A 9 -12.26 0.58 -12.63
C PHE A 9 -11.77 1.22 -13.94
N ASP A 10 -10.72 2.03 -13.86
CA ASP A 10 -10.09 2.68 -15.01
C ASP A 10 -8.65 2.16 -15.21
N PRO A 11 -8.39 1.19 -16.09
CA PRO A 11 -7.06 0.61 -16.27
C PRO A 11 -5.99 1.61 -16.71
N SER A 12 -6.35 2.83 -17.13
CA SER A 12 -5.40 3.88 -17.50
C SER A 12 -4.82 4.64 -16.30
N LYS A 13 -5.44 4.52 -15.11
CA LYS A 13 -5.04 5.25 -13.90
C LYS A 13 -4.27 4.35 -12.92
N PRO A 14 -3.37 4.95 -12.11
CA PRO A 14 -2.74 4.24 -11.01
C PRO A 14 -3.76 3.60 -10.06
N ILE A 15 -3.45 2.41 -9.57
CA ILE A 15 -4.25 1.66 -8.60
C ILE A 15 -3.57 1.65 -7.23
N THR A 16 -4.36 1.90 -6.19
CA THR A 16 -3.93 1.74 -4.79
C THR A 16 -4.41 0.40 -4.27
N PHE A 17 -3.50 -0.41 -3.74
CA PHE A 17 -3.83 -1.69 -3.12
C PHE A 17 -3.84 -1.56 -1.60
N ALA A 18 -4.98 -1.80 -0.97
CA ALA A 18 -5.11 -1.80 0.48
C ALA A 18 -5.46 -3.21 0.97
N TRP A 19 -4.66 -3.73 1.87
CA TRP A 19 -4.92 -4.97 2.57
C TRP A 19 -5.95 -4.71 3.68
N LEU A 20 -7.12 -5.32 3.53
CA LEU A 20 -8.26 -5.09 4.41
C LEU A 20 -8.93 -6.45 4.71
N PHE A 21 -8.53 -7.08 5.82
CA PHE A 21 -9.05 -8.37 6.25
C PHE A 21 -10.52 -8.24 6.66
N GLY A 22 -11.43 -8.91 5.96
CA GLY A 22 -12.85 -8.95 6.32
C GLY A 22 -13.28 -10.31 6.87
N TYR A 23 -14.08 -11.02 6.07
CA TYR A 23 -14.58 -12.35 6.41
C TYR A 23 -13.51 -13.43 6.17
N LEU A 24 -13.15 -14.19 7.21
CA LEU A 24 -12.38 -15.44 7.08
C LEU A 24 -13.26 -16.63 7.49
N GLY A 25 -13.70 -17.38 6.49
CA GLY A 25 -14.69 -18.44 6.69
C GLY A 25 -15.95 -17.93 7.41
N LYS A 26 -16.28 -18.54 8.55
CA LYS A 26 -17.49 -18.18 9.31
C LYS A 26 -17.34 -16.95 10.22
N HIS A 27 -16.19 -16.30 10.21
CA HIS A 27 -15.87 -15.23 11.15
C HIS A 27 -15.58 -13.92 10.41
N PHE A 28 -16.13 -12.83 10.93
CA PHE A 28 -15.63 -11.50 10.59
C PHE A 28 -14.46 -11.18 11.53
N ILE A 29 -13.24 -11.34 11.02
CA ILE A 29 -12.02 -11.32 11.83
C ILE A 29 -11.78 -9.98 12.54
N PRO A 30 -12.03 -8.82 11.91
CA PRO A 30 -11.86 -7.54 12.59
C PRO A 30 -12.68 -7.40 13.86
N THR A 31 -13.89 -7.96 13.93
CA THR A 31 -14.67 -7.94 15.18
C THR A 31 -14.00 -8.79 16.24
N ASN A 32 -13.59 -10.00 15.87
CA ASN A 32 -13.03 -10.97 16.81
C ASN A 32 -11.67 -10.55 17.36
N GLN A 33 -10.89 -9.80 16.57
CA GLN A 33 -9.50 -9.46 16.90
C GLN A 33 -9.35 -7.98 17.23
N LEU A 34 -9.96 -7.08 16.45
CA LEU A 34 -9.72 -5.64 16.53
C LEU A 34 -10.85 -4.87 17.23
N ASN A 35 -11.95 -5.54 17.60
CA ASN A 35 -13.19 -4.89 18.01
C ASN A 35 -13.73 -3.90 16.95
N LEU A 36 -13.47 -4.19 15.66
CA LEU A 36 -13.98 -3.42 14.53
C LEU A 36 -15.19 -4.12 13.91
N THR A 37 -16.21 -3.34 13.59
CA THR A 37 -17.42 -3.76 12.89
C THR A 37 -17.20 -3.75 11.37
N GLN A 38 -18.21 -4.22 10.63
CA GLN A 38 -18.23 -4.04 9.17
C GLN A 38 -18.32 -2.58 8.77
N GLU A 39 -19.06 -1.77 9.54
CA GLU A 39 -19.23 -0.34 9.30
C GLU A 39 -17.90 0.39 9.42
N ASP A 40 -17.07 0.05 10.40
CA ASP A 40 -15.72 0.62 10.55
C ASP A 40 -14.83 0.34 9.32
N LEU A 41 -14.92 -0.87 8.74
CA LEU A 41 -14.18 -1.21 7.52
C LEU A 41 -14.73 -0.51 6.27
N ILE A 42 -16.04 -0.29 6.21
CA ILE A 42 -16.69 0.47 5.14
C ILE A 42 -16.28 1.96 5.23
N GLU A 43 -16.24 2.52 6.44
CA GLU A 43 -15.75 3.88 6.68
C GLU A 43 -14.26 4.02 6.33
N THR A 44 -13.45 3.00 6.64
CA THR A 44 -12.04 2.93 6.25
C THR A 44 -11.89 2.96 4.73
N ALA A 45 -12.68 2.16 4.01
CA ALA A 45 -12.70 2.15 2.53
C ALA A 45 -13.14 3.52 1.96
N SER A 46 -14.16 4.14 2.55
CA SER A 46 -14.61 5.49 2.20
C SER A 46 -13.50 6.54 2.38
N THR A 47 -12.80 6.48 3.51
CA THR A 47 -11.69 7.38 3.83
C THR A 47 -10.54 7.21 2.83
N LEU A 48 -10.14 5.98 2.54
CA LEU A 48 -9.13 5.68 1.52
C LEU A 48 -9.52 6.25 0.16
N SER A 49 -10.76 6.02 -0.26
CA SER A 49 -11.29 6.46 -1.55
C SER A 49 -11.35 7.98 -1.68
N THR A 50 -11.71 8.69 -0.60
CA THR A 50 -11.92 10.16 -0.62
C THR A 50 -10.67 10.97 -0.36
N GLN A 51 -9.74 10.48 0.47
CA GLN A 51 -8.56 11.25 0.89
C GLN A 51 -7.31 10.98 0.07
N LEU A 52 -7.23 9.88 -0.68
CA LEU A 52 -6.13 9.64 -1.61
C LEU A 52 -6.42 10.33 -2.95
N ALA A 53 -6.09 11.62 -3.03
CA ALA A 53 -6.23 12.41 -4.25
C ALA A 53 -5.62 11.67 -5.46
N GLY A 54 -6.40 11.51 -6.53
CA GLY A 54 -5.95 10.88 -7.78
C GLY A 54 -6.15 9.35 -7.88
N HIS A 55 -6.59 8.66 -6.82
CA HIS A 55 -6.74 7.20 -6.83
C HIS A 55 -8.20 6.75 -6.71
N SER A 56 -9.04 7.11 -7.70
CA SER A 56 -10.38 6.53 -7.86
C SER A 56 -10.36 5.01 -8.07
N ASN A 57 -9.18 4.45 -8.34
CA ASN A 57 -8.92 3.01 -8.44
C ASN A 57 -8.34 2.48 -7.13
N LEU A 58 -9.23 2.13 -6.20
CA LEU A 58 -8.89 1.41 -4.98
C LEU A 58 -9.15 -0.09 -5.15
N ALA A 59 -8.17 -0.91 -4.78
CA ALA A 59 -8.30 -2.36 -4.67
C ALA A 59 -8.23 -2.78 -3.20
N LEU A 60 -9.34 -3.30 -2.67
CA LEU A 60 -9.40 -3.86 -1.33
C LEU A 60 -9.10 -5.35 -1.39
N VAL A 61 -7.98 -5.76 -0.82
CA VAL A 61 -7.46 -7.13 -0.89
C VAL A 61 -7.74 -7.88 0.40
N THR A 62 -8.23 -9.12 0.29
CA THR A 62 -8.59 -10.02 1.41
C THR A 62 -9.89 -9.62 2.15
N ALA A 63 -10.83 -8.97 1.45
CA ALA A 63 -12.15 -8.67 2.02
C ALA A 63 -12.94 -9.94 2.38
N VAL A 64 -12.70 -11.02 1.63
CA VAL A 64 -13.24 -12.37 1.85
C VAL A 64 -12.11 -13.38 1.67
N ALA A 65 -11.93 -14.28 2.62
CA ALA A 65 -10.77 -15.18 2.61
C ALA A 65 -11.01 -16.54 3.30
N GLU A 66 -10.14 -17.47 2.96
CA GLU A 66 -9.93 -18.77 3.62
C GLU A 66 -9.13 -18.60 4.94
N PRO A 67 -9.17 -19.53 5.93
CA PRO A 67 -9.09 -20.99 5.77
C PRO A 67 -10.34 -21.79 6.17
N GLY A 68 -11.56 -21.38 5.81
CA GLY A 68 -12.75 -22.18 6.09
C GLY A 68 -13.85 -21.93 5.07
N PRO A 69 -14.66 -22.95 4.73
CA PRO A 69 -15.82 -22.72 3.89
C PRO A 69 -16.74 -21.72 4.59
N ILE A 70 -17.12 -20.67 3.86
CA ILE A 70 -18.16 -19.75 4.30
C ILE A 70 -19.50 -20.52 4.26
N PRO A 71 -20.21 -20.70 5.39
CA PRO A 71 -21.50 -21.35 5.39
C PRO A 71 -22.49 -20.57 4.52
N SER A 72 -23.36 -21.28 3.80
CA SER A 72 -24.37 -20.64 2.93
C SER A 72 -25.31 -19.69 3.68
N SER A 73 -25.52 -19.93 4.99
CA SER A 73 -26.28 -19.01 5.87
C SER A 73 -25.63 -17.63 6.03
N LEU A 74 -24.33 -17.49 5.77
CA LEU A 74 -23.63 -16.20 5.82
C LEU A 74 -23.55 -15.51 4.44
N TYR A 75 -23.95 -16.17 3.34
CA TYR A 75 -23.83 -15.57 2.01
C TYR A 75 -24.51 -14.21 1.91
N PRO A 76 -25.76 -14.01 2.39
CA PRO A 76 -26.39 -12.69 2.32
C PRO A 76 -25.59 -11.60 3.05
N ALA A 77 -24.98 -11.93 4.19
CA ALA A 77 -24.20 -10.97 4.97
C ALA A 77 -22.87 -10.62 4.27
N VAL A 78 -22.17 -11.63 3.72
CA VAL A 78 -20.93 -11.43 2.95
C VAL A 78 -21.20 -10.61 1.69
N THR A 79 -22.24 -10.96 0.92
CA THR A 79 -22.62 -10.24 -0.30
C THR A 79 -23.01 -8.79 0.02
N SER A 80 -23.77 -8.55 1.10
CA SER A 80 -24.12 -7.18 1.51
C SER A 80 -22.91 -6.35 1.93
N TYR A 81 -21.94 -6.98 2.60
CA TYR A 81 -20.69 -6.35 2.98
C TYR A 81 -19.85 -5.97 1.75
N VAL A 82 -19.64 -6.90 0.82
CA VAL A 82 -18.90 -6.64 -0.44
C VAL A 82 -19.59 -5.55 -1.26
N ALA A 83 -20.93 -5.58 -1.38
CA ALA A 83 -21.69 -4.53 -2.07
C ALA A 83 -21.50 -3.14 -1.43
N SER A 84 -21.31 -3.07 -0.12
CA SER A 84 -21.02 -1.81 0.58
C SER A 84 -19.61 -1.30 0.28
N LEU A 85 -18.62 -2.21 0.17
CA LEU A 85 -17.25 -1.85 -0.22
C LEU A 85 -17.17 -1.31 -1.65
N HIS A 86 -17.96 -1.85 -2.58
CA HIS A 86 -17.99 -1.39 -3.98
C HIS A 86 -18.43 0.07 -4.18
N GLN A 87 -19.08 0.66 -3.17
CA GLN A 87 -19.38 2.09 -3.20
C GLN A 87 -18.11 2.96 -3.20
N TYR A 88 -16.99 2.40 -2.74
CA TYR A 88 -15.73 3.14 -2.51
C TYR A 88 -14.53 2.52 -3.24
N ALA A 89 -14.58 1.24 -3.58
CA ALA A 89 -13.52 0.52 -4.25
C ALA A 89 -14.03 -0.19 -5.52
N PRO A 90 -13.49 0.12 -6.71
CA PRO A 90 -13.91 -0.58 -7.91
C PRO A 90 -13.41 -2.02 -7.98
N LEU A 91 -12.39 -2.40 -7.18
CA LEU A 91 -11.92 -3.78 -7.05
C LEU A 91 -12.00 -4.25 -5.59
N VAL A 92 -12.75 -5.32 -5.34
CA VAL A 92 -12.81 -6.05 -4.08
C VAL A 92 -12.33 -7.48 -4.34
N ILE A 93 -11.16 -7.80 -3.79
CA ILE A 93 -10.40 -9.01 -4.10
C ILE A 93 -10.44 -9.95 -2.89
N GLY A 94 -10.82 -11.20 -3.12
CA GLY A 94 -10.75 -12.26 -2.11
C GLY A 94 -9.35 -12.87 -1.98
N ARG A 95 -9.19 -13.84 -1.07
CA ARG A 95 -7.96 -14.66 -0.95
C ARG A 95 -8.27 -16.15 -0.89
N LEU A 96 -7.64 -16.93 -1.76
CA LEU A 96 -7.68 -18.40 -1.78
C LEU A 96 -6.27 -18.98 -1.61
N ASP A 97 -6.16 -20.11 -0.93
CA ASP A 97 -4.89 -20.83 -0.76
C ASP A 97 -4.82 -22.02 -1.73
N LEU A 98 -3.86 -22.01 -2.65
CA LEU A 98 -3.71 -23.06 -3.67
C LEU A 98 -3.18 -24.39 -3.10
N ASN A 99 -2.61 -24.41 -1.89
CA ASN A 99 -2.34 -25.67 -1.20
C ASN A 99 -3.62 -26.39 -0.77
N ARG A 100 -4.73 -25.66 -0.63
CA ARG A 100 -6.01 -26.19 -0.18
C ARG A 100 -7.01 -26.36 -1.31
N TYR A 101 -7.12 -25.35 -2.17
CA TYR A 101 -8.03 -25.34 -3.30
C TYR A 101 -7.22 -25.35 -4.57
N ASN A 102 -7.20 -26.47 -5.26
CA ASN A 102 -6.51 -26.65 -6.53
C ASN A 102 -7.37 -27.49 -7.48
N VAL A 103 -6.83 -27.87 -8.64
CA VAL A 103 -7.61 -28.61 -9.64
C VAL A 103 -8.01 -30.02 -9.20
N THR A 104 -7.42 -30.55 -8.12
CA THR A 104 -7.68 -31.90 -7.59
C THR A 104 -8.40 -31.91 -6.25
N SER A 105 -8.59 -30.75 -5.61
CA SER A 105 -9.27 -30.64 -4.33
C SER A 105 -10.78 -30.78 -4.46
N SER A 106 -11.48 -30.97 -3.34
CA SER A 106 -12.95 -30.93 -3.27
C SER A 106 -13.38 -30.06 -2.10
N PRO A 107 -13.95 -28.86 -2.33
CA PRO A 107 -14.19 -28.23 -3.64
C PRO A 107 -12.90 -27.89 -4.39
N THR A 108 -12.97 -27.77 -5.71
CA THR A 108 -11.83 -27.36 -6.55
C THR A 108 -11.61 -25.85 -6.47
N VAL A 109 -10.46 -25.39 -6.95
CA VAL A 109 -10.21 -23.95 -7.14
C VAL A 109 -11.23 -23.29 -8.09
N TYR A 110 -11.78 -24.01 -9.06
CA TYR A 110 -12.80 -23.48 -9.97
C TYR A 110 -14.14 -23.26 -9.24
N ASP A 111 -14.52 -24.19 -8.36
CA ASP A 111 -15.76 -24.08 -7.57
C ASP A 111 -15.68 -22.88 -6.61
N GLU A 112 -14.53 -22.70 -5.98
CA GLU A 112 -14.29 -21.59 -5.05
C GLU A 112 -14.23 -20.24 -5.77
N LEU A 113 -13.54 -20.16 -6.92
CA LEU A 113 -13.54 -18.94 -7.74
C LEU A 113 -14.95 -18.60 -8.23
N ALA A 114 -15.71 -19.60 -8.71
CA ALA A 114 -17.10 -19.40 -9.12
C ALA A 114 -17.92 -18.79 -7.98
N LYS A 115 -17.81 -19.33 -6.76
CA LYS A 115 -18.47 -18.76 -5.58
C LYS A 115 -18.04 -17.31 -5.32
N TYR A 116 -16.75 -17.01 -5.38
CA TYR A 116 -16.21 -15.67 -5.15
C TYR A 116 -16.80 -14.66 -6.14
N VAL A 117 -16.85 -15.01 -7.43
CA VAL A 117 -17.34 -14.13 -8.49
C VAL A 117 -18.86 -14.05 -8.49
N THR A 118 -19.56 -15.18 -8.53
CA THR A 118 -21.01 -15.20 -8.80
C THR A 118 -21.86 -15.00 -7.55
N THR A 119 -21.36 -15.37 -6.37
CA THR A 119 -22.12 -15.28 -5.12
C THR A 119 -21.74 -14.05 -4.32
N PHE A 120 -20.43 -13.78 -4.21
CA PHE A 120 -19.93 -12.66 -3.42
C PHE A 120 -19.65 -11.40 -4.24
N ASN A 121 -19.73 -11.47 -5.58
CA ASN A 121 -19.47 -10.35 -6.47
C ASN A 121 -18.05 -9.79 -6.28
N LEU A 122 -17.05 -10.65 -6.11
CA LEU A 122 -15.65 -10.22 -6.02
C LEU A 122 -15.06 -10.03 -7.42
N ASP A 123 -14.21 -9.01 -7.57
CA ASP A 123 -13.56 -8.68 -8.84
C ASP A 123 -12.24 -9.42 -9.05
N GLY A 124 -11.79 -10.16 -8.03
CA GLY A 124 -10.49 -10.78 -8.08
C GLY A 124 -10.20 -11.75 -6.96
N VAL A 125 -9.07 -12.45 -7.10
CA VAL A 125 -8.55 -13.36 -6.09
C VAL A 125 -7.04 -13.21 -5.96
N LEU A 126 -6.59 -13.11 -4.71
CA LEU A 126 -5.22 -13.36 -4.33
C LEU A 126 -5.04 -14.85 -4.09
N PHE A 127 -4.21 -15.50 -4.90
CA PHE A 127 -3.81 -16.88 -4.73
C PHE A 127 -2.58 -16.97 -3.83
N ASP A 128 -2.81 -17.38 -2.59
CA ASP A 128 -1.76 -17.74 -1.68
C ASP A 128 -1.08 -19.06 -2.09
N HIS A 129 0.21 -19.20 -1.77
CA HIS A 129 1.05 -20.33 -2.15
C HIS A 129 1.07 -20.66 -3.66
N ALA A 130 0.92 -19.65 -4.52
CA ALA A 130 0.85 -19.88 -5.96
C ALA A 130 2.12 -20.51 -6.54
N ILE A 131 3.31 -20.07 -6.11
CA ILE A 131 4.58 -20.67 -6.55
C ILE A 131 4.78 -22.09 -6.07
N ILE A 132 4.28 -22.43 -4.87
CA ILE A 132 4.36 -23.80 -4.35
C ILE A 132 3.54 -24.71 -5.25
N TYR A 133 2.31 -24.30 -5.55
CA TYR A 133 1.46 -25.05 -6.45
C TYR A 133 2.05 -25.14 -7.87
N TYR A 134 2.51 -24.03 -8.44
CA TYR A 134 3.21 -23.97 -9.74
C TYR A 134 4.38 -24.94 -9.81
N SER A 135 5.23 -24.96 -8.77
CA SER A 135 6.37 -25.86 -8.68
C SER A 135 5.96 -27.33 -8.61
N SER A 136 4.81 -27.62 -7.99
CA SER A 136 4.29 -28.99 -7.86
C SER A 136 3.69 -29.55 -9.15
N VAL A 137 2.99 -28.71 -9.94
CA VAL A 137 2.28 -29.16 -11.16
C VAL A 137 3.02 -28.85 -12.45
N GLY A 138 4.03 -27.98 -12.40
CA GLY A 138 4.77 -27.51 -13.57
C GLY A 138 4.06 -26.39 -14.33
N GLN A 139 4.83 -25.70 -15.17
CA GLN A 139 4.39 -24.50 -15.88
C GLN A 139 3.13 -24.72 -16.73
N GLY A 140 3.07 -25.80 -17.50
CA GLY A 140 1.96 -26.08 -18.41
C GLY A 140 0.63 -26.23 -17.66
N ALA A 141 0.57 -27.13 -16.67
CA ALA A 141 -0.65 -27.37 -15.92
C ALA A 141 -1.11 -26.14 -15.12
N PHE A 142 -0.18 -25.34 -14.59
CA PHE A 142 -0.53 -24.08 -13.93
C PHE A 142 -1.09 -23.06 -14.92
N ASN A 143 -0.48 -22.91 -16.10
CA ASN A 143 -0.96 -22.00 -17.12
C ASN A 143 -2.34 -22.43 -17.66
N ASP A 144 -2.57 -23.72 -17.89
CA ASP A 144 -3.88 -24.25 -18.30
C ASP A 144 -4.95 -23.93 -17.25
N MET A 145 -4.62 -24.06 -15.96
CA MET A 145 -5.51 -23.69 -14.87
C MET A 145 -5.87 -22.19 -14.90
N MET A 146 -4.86 -21.33 -14.99
CA MET A 146 -5.06 -19.87 -14.99
C MET A 146 -5.82 -19.39 -16.22
N GLU A 147 -5.46 -19.88 -17.42
CA GLU A 147 -6.16 -19.52 -18.66
C GLU A 147 -7.62 -19.97 -18.61
N LYS A 148 -7.89 -21.19 -18.12
CA LYS A 148 -9.27 -21.66 -17.95
C LYS A 148 -10.09 -20.78 -16.99
N MET A 149 -9.50 -20.30 -15.90
CA MET A 149 -10.18 -19.37 -14.99
C MET A 149 -10.44 -18.02 -15.66
N HIS A 150 -9.46 -17.51 -16.42
CA HIS A 150 -9.61 -16.27 -17.17
C HIS A 150 -10.69 -16.38 -18.25
N ASP A 151 -10.75 -17.48 -18.99
CA ASP A 151 -11.78 -17.74 -20.01
C ASP A 151 -13.19 -17.77 -19.39
N LEU A 152 -13.32 -18.40 -18.22
CA LEU A 152 -14.60 -18.44 -17.50
C LEU A 152 -15.00 -17.07 -16.94
N TYR A 153 -14.02 -16.27 -16.52
CA TYR A 153 -14.24 -14.99 -15.85
C TYR A 153 -13.25 -13.92 -16.37
N PRO A 154 -13.46 -13.38 -17.58
CA PRO A 154 -12.49 -12.51 -18.27
C PRO A 154 -12.33 -11.11 -17.65
N ASN A 155 -13.06 -10.81 -16.58
CA ASN A 155 -12.95 -9.54 -15.85
C ASN A 155 -12.31 -9.72 -14.47
N VAL A 156 -11.92 -10.95 -14.09
CA VAL A 156 -11.35 -11.25 -12.79
C VAL A 156 -9.86 -10.92 -12.77
N TYR A 157 -9.45 -10.20 -11.73
CA TYR A 157 -8.05 -9.90 -11.45
C TYR A 157 -7.42 -10.97 -10.58
N PHE A 158 -6.17 -11.29 -10.86
CA PHE A 158 -5.40 -12.24 -10.06
C PHE A 158 -4.25 -11.52 -9.36
N ILE A 159 -3.99 -11.91 -8.11
CA ILE A 159 -2.73 -11.59 -7.43
C ILE A 159 -2.09 -12.93 -7.08
N LEU A 160 -0.91 -13.21 -7.62
CA LEU A 160 -0.21 -14.46 -7.36
C LEU A 160 0.80 -14.24 -6.25
N ASN A 161 0.57 -14.88 -5.11
CA ASN A 161 1.49 -14.79 -3.97
C ASN A 161 2.66 -15.77 -4.11
N ASP A 162 3.81 -15.23 -3.76
CA ASP A 162 5.10 -15.85 -3.50
C ASP A 162 5.94 -16.17 -4.75
N ALA A 163 7.21 -15.76 -4.71
CA ALA A 163 8.25 -16.03 -5.71
C ALA A 163 9.56 -16.51 -5.03
N ARG A 164 9.46 -17.40 -4.02
CA ARG A 164 10.58 -18.05 -3.30
C ARG A 164 11.50 -18.93 -4.15
N ALA A 165 11.26 -19.05 -5.46
CA ALA A 165 12.05 -19.84 -6.42
C ALA A 165 11.85 -19.29 -7.85
N ALA A 166 12.30 -20.02 -8.88
CA ALA A 166 12.20 -19.64 -10.30
C ALA A 166 10.87 -18.92 -10.63
N PRO A 167 10.91 -17.83 -11.41
CA PRO A 167 9.75 -16.97 -11.58
C PRO A 167 8.55 -17.77 -12.11
N LEU A 168 7.37 -17.45 -11.60
CA LEU A 168 6.12 -17.91 -12.18
C LEU A 168 5.99 -17.22 -13.54
N LEU A 169 6.04 -18.00 -14.63
CA LEU A 169 6.06 -17.46 -15.99
C LEU A 169 4.80 -17.84 -16.76
N PRO A 170 4.08 -16.86 -17.33
CA PRO A 170 3.04 -17.16 -18.31
C PRO A 170 3.65 -17.79 -19.55
N THR A 171 2.97 -18.78 -20.13
CA THR A 171 3.35 -19.32 -21.43
C THR A 171 2.97 -18.36 -22.55
N ALA A 172 3.75 -18.33 -23.63
CA ALA A 172 3.46 -17.46 -24.77
C ALA A 172 2.05 -17.71 -25.32
N GLY A 173 1.28 -16.64 -25.51
CA GLY A 173 -0.08 -16.71 -26.06
C GLY A 173 -1.19 -16.81 -25.02
N THR A 174 -0.90 -16.94 -23.73
CA THR A 174 -1.92 -16.84 -22.68
C THR A 174 -2.34 -15.40 -22.46
N THR A 175 -3.58 -15.21 -22.01
CA THR A 175 -4.19 -13.90 -21.79
C THR A 175 -4.42 -13.58 -20.32
N TRP A 176 -4.43 -14.60 -19.45
CA TRP A 176 -4.59 -14.44 -18.00
C TRP A 176 -3.57 -13.48 -17.36
N ALA A 177 -2.36 -13.36 -17.93
CA ALA A 177 -1.31 -12.47 -17.44
C ALA A 177 -1.65 -10.97 -17.55
N ASN A 178 -2.62 -10.60 -18.38
CA ASN A 178 -3.03 -9.20 -18.57
C ASN A 178 -3.76 -8.61 -17.36
N GLN A 179 -4.40 -9.45 -16.56
CA GLN A 179 -5.14 -9.08 -15.35
C GLN A 179 -4.47 -9.59 -14.08
N THR A 180 -3.18 -9.93 -14.16
CA THR A 180 -2.46 -10.52 -13.05
C THR A 180 -1.37 -9.60 -12.51
N TYR A 181 -1.34 -9.48 -11.20
CA TYR A 181 -0.22 -8.93 -10.44
C TYR A 181 0.57 -10.08 -9.81
N ILE A 182 1.89 -9.97 -9.83
CA ILE A 182 2.79 -10.89 -9.12
C ILE A 182 3.23 -10.25 -7.81
N SER A 183 3.07 -10.96 -6.71
CA SER A 183 3.55 -10.54 -5.40
C SER A 183 4.80 -11.35 -5.05
N PRO A 184 6.01 -10.75 -5.06
CA PRO A 184 7.21 -11.46 -4.64
C PRO A 184 7.13 -11.76 -3.13
N SER A 185 7.92 -12.74 -2.69
CA SER A 185 8.14 -12.99 -1.26
C SER A 185 9.63 -13.07 -0.96
N VAL A 186 9.98 -13.05 0.33
CA VAL A 186 11.36 -13.13 0.78
C VAL A 186 11.94 -14.50 0.39
N SER A 187 13.10 -14.50 -0.26
CA SER A 187 13.83 -15.73 -0.56
C SER A 187 14.13 -16.50 0.72
N LEU A 188 14.16 -17.85 0.64
CA LEU A 188 14.54 -18.68 1.78
C LEU A 188 15.91 -18.21 2.34
N ASN A 189 15.98 -17.96 3.65
CA ASN A 189 17.16 -17.44 4.37
C ASN A 189 17.57 -15.99 4.07
N SER A 190 16.79 -15.24 3.28
CA SER A 190 16.81 -13.78 3.29
C SER A 190 15.76 -13.32 4.30
N TYR A 191 15.96 -12.18 4.96
CA TYR A 191 14.97 -11.69 5.93
C TYR A 191 15.07 -10.16 6.11
N ASP A 192 16.24 -9.56 6.13
CA ASP A 192 16.43 -8.13 6.44
C ASP A 192 16.45 -7.16 5.25
N ALA A 193 16.27 -7.63 4.01
CA ALA A 193 16.40 -6.82 2.80
C ALA A 193 15.40 -7.21 1.69
N VAL A 194 14.88 -6.20 0.99
CA VAL A 194 14.13 -6.40 -0.27
C VAL A 194 15.12 -6.67 -1.40
N ASN A 195 14.85 -7.69 -2.20
CA ASN A 195 15.63 -7.98 -3.41
C ASN A 195 15.11 -7.15 -4.61
N TYR A 196 15.61 -5.93 -4.74
CA TYR A 196 15.18 -5.02 -5.82
C TYR A 196 15.54 -5.51 -7.23
N ASP A 197 16.64 -6.24 -7.40
CA ASP A 197 17.00 -6.83 -8.70
C ASP A 197 15.97 -7.86 -9.16
N ALA A 198 15.47 -8.69 -8.23
CA ALA A 198 14.39 -9.63 -8.51
C ALA A 198 13.09 -8.91 -8.91
N ILE A 199 12.77 -7.78 -8.26
CA ILE A 199 11.62 -6.94 -8.61
C ILE A 199 11.76 -6.39 -10.03
N VAL A 200 12.92 -5.83 -10.39
CA VAL A 200 13.18 -5.30 -11.74
C VAL A 200 13.03 -6.40 -12.80
N ASN A 201 13.55 -7.61 -12.53
CA ASN A 201 13.42 -8.74 -13.44
C ASN A 201 11.96 -9.20 -13.59
N LEU A 202 11.20 -9.29 -12.49
CA LEU A 202 9.77 -9.62 -12.55
C LEU A 202 8.99 -8.56 -13.32
N ASN A 203 9.32 -7.28 -13.17
CA ASN A 203 8.66 -6.21 -13.89
C ASN A 203 8.76 -6.31 -15.41
N GLN A 204 9.87 -6.86 -15.92
CA GLN A 204 10.03 -7.11 -17.36
C GLN A 204 9.06 -8.20 -17.86
N VAL A 205 8.81 -9.22 -17.04
CA VAL A 205 7.89 -10.33 -17.36
C VAL A 205 6.43 -9.89 -17.21
N TRP A 206 6.14 -9.13 -16.16
CA TRP A 206 4.78 -8.79 -15.73
C TRP A 206 4.32 -7.39 -16.16
N ASN A 207 5.09 -6.72 -17.01
CA ASN A 207 4.77 -5.41 -17.57
C ASN A 207 4.39 -4.36 -16.50
N GLY A 208 5.23 -4.23 -15.47
CA GLY A 208 5.01 -3.29 -14.37
C GLY A 208 3.94 -3.70 -13.35
N ARG A 209 3.43 -4.94 -13.42
CA ARG A 209 2.43 -5.48 -12.47
C ARG A 209 3.05 -6.26 -11.32
N VAL A 210 4.16 -5.76 -10.76
CA VAL A 210 4.71 -6.28 -9.50
C VAL A 210 4.03 -5.55 -8.33
N LEU A 211 3.42 -6.32 -7.43
CA LEU A 211 2.77 -5.84 -6.21
C LEU A 211 3.58 -6.31 -5.00
N LEU A 212 4.44 -5.45 -4.47
CA LEU A 212 5.18 -5.72 -3.24
C LEU A 212 4.22 -5.74 -2.04
N HIS A 213 4.17 -6.86 -1.33
CA HIS A 213 3.57 -6.93 0.00
C HIS A 213 4.62 -7.25 1.07
N LEU A 214 4.20 -7.38 2.32
CA LEU A 214 5.12 -7.48 3.44
C LEU A 214 5.72 -8.87 3.64
N ASP A 215 5.18 -9.93 3.03
CA ASP A 215 5.87 -11.23 3.00
C ASP A 215 7.09 -11.21 2.05
N ALA A 216 7.38 -10.09 1.37
CA ALA A 216 8.64 -9.82 0.67
C ALA A 216 9.70 -9.09 1.50
N TYR A 217 9.42 -8.79 2.77
CA TYR A 217 10.39 -8.20 3.68
C TYR A 217 10.16 -8.70 5.11
N ALA A 218 11.10 -9.46 5.68
CA ALA A 218 10.92 -10.15 6.95
C ALA A 218 12.00 -9.76 7.98
N LYS A 219 11.90 -8.60 8.65
CA LYS A 219 12.94 -8.13 9.57
C LYS A 219 13.31 -9.08 10.73
N VAL A 220 12.55 -10.14 10.98
CA VAL A 220 12.88 -11.18 11.96
C VAL A 220 13.17 -12.51 11.26
N PRO A 221 14.36 -13.11 11.49
CA PRO A 221 14.69 -14.41 10.89
C PRO A 221 13.69 -15.50 11.28
N GLY A 222 13.24 -16.30 10.29
CA GLY A 222 12.32 -17.40 10.51
C GLY A 222 10.84 -17.00 10.55
N GLU A 223 10.53 -15.71 10.45
CA GLU A 223 9.16 -15.23 10.34
C GLU A 223 8.77 -14.98 8.88
N PRO A 224 7.60 -15.45 8.42
CA PRO A 224 7.22 -15.31 7.02
C PRO A 224 6.86 -13.87 6.62
N MET A 225 6.72 -12.92 7.56
CA MET A 225 6.29 -11.54 7.32
C MET A 225 6.95 -10.57 8.31
N GLY A 226 7.51 -9.44 7.86
CA GLY A 226 8.27 -8.59 8.77
C GLY A 226 8.64 -7.19 8.29
N VAL A 227 7.70 -6.28 8.47
CA VAL A 227 8.02 -4.96 9.06
C VAL A 227 7.54 -4.89 10.52
N PHE A 228 6.51 -5.68 10.87
CA PHE A 228 5.74 -5.54 12.11
C PHE A 228 6.23 -6.37 13.29
N ALA A 229 7.17 -7.27 13.06
CA ALA A 229 7.72 -8.13 14.09
C ALA A 229 8.75 -7.37 14.95
N ASP A 230 8.38 -7.12 16.20
CA ASP A 230 9.20 -6.59 17.32
C ASP A 230 9.66 -5.12 17.19
N GLN A 231 8.95 -4.29 16.42
CA GLN A 231 9.38 -2.90 16.11
C GLN A 231 8.49 -1.82 16.73
N SER A 232 9.03 -0.61 16.90
CA SER A 232 8.22 0.57 17.32
C SER A 232 7.35 1.07 16.17
N ASN A 233 6.28 1.83 16.46
CA ASN A 233 5.41 2.42 15.43
C ASN A 233 6.22 3.25 14.44
N GLU A 234 7.18 4.02 14.96
CA GLU A 234 8.03 4.92 14.17
C GLU A 234 8.90 4.10 13.20
N THR A 235 9.44 2.98 13.67
CA THR A 235 10.29 2.10 12.83
C THR A 235 9.47 1.43 11.73
N GLU A 236 8.24 1.01 12.04
CA GLU A 236 7.33 0.41 11.06
C GLU A 236 6.92 1.40 9.97
N ILE A 237 6.50 2.60 10.39
CA ILE A 237 6.11 3.67 9.49
C ILE A 237 7.29 4.06 8.60
N SER A 238 8.49 4.22 9.17
CA SER A 238 9.69 4.53 8.39
C SER A 238 10.01 3.44 7.37
N ALA A 239 9.94 2.16 7.75
CA ALA A 239 10.19 1.08 6.81
C ALA A 239 9.13 1.02 5.69
N VAL A 240 7.84 1.24 6.02
CA VAL A 240 6.79 1.32 4.99
C VAL A 240 6.99 2.52 4.08
N GLN A 241 7.41 3.68 4.61
CA GLN A 241 7.74 4.86 3.81
C GLN A 241 8.90 4.57 2.85
N ASP A 242 9.96 3.92 3.32
CA ASP A 242 11.08 3.52 2.47
C ASP A 242 10.64 2.57 1.36
N LEU A 243 9.80 1.57 1.68
CA LEU A 243 9.22 0.67 0.69
C LEU A 243 8.31 1.41 -0.31
N VAL A 244 7.56 2.42 0.11
CA VAL A 244 6.69 3.16 -0.80
C VAL A 244 7.50 4.07 -1.72
N ASN A 245 8.49 4.77 -1.18
CA ASN A 245 9.39 5.64 -1.94
C ASN A 245 10.19 4.84 -2.98
N ASN A 246 10.70 3.67 -2.59
CA ASN A 246 11.40 2.77 -3.49
C ASN A 246 10.49 2.18 -4.58
N GLY A 247 9.18 2.12 -4.37
CA GLY A 247 8.20 1.68 -5.37
C GLY A 247 8.28 2.49 -6.67
N THR A 248 8.54 3.79 -6.57
CA THR A 248 8.72 4.66 -7.74
C THR A 248 10.05 4.36 -8.46
N ILE A 249 11.12 4.09 -7.70
CA ILE A 249 12.46 3.86 -8.23
C ILE A 249 12.54 2.51 -8.97
N TYR A 250 11.97 1.47 -8.37
CA TYR A 250 12.06 0.10 -8.87
C TYR A 250 10.79 -0.36 -9.60
N ASN A 251 9.85 0.56 -9.84
CA ASN A 251 8.61 0.35 -10.60
C ASN A 251 7.71 -0.76 -10.05
N TYR A 252 7.41 -0.77 -8.75
CA TYR A 252 6.42 -1.68 -8.17
C TYR A 252 5.26 -0.92 -7.52
N ARG A 253 4.18 -1.63 -7.24
CA ARG A 253 3.06 -1.17 -6.42
C ARG A 253 3.21 -1.75 -5.02
N PHE A 254 2.77 -1.03 -4.01
CA PHE A 254 2.81 -1.51 -2.63
C PHE A 254 1.41 -1.90 -2.15
N LEU A 255 1.28 -3.06 -1.52
CA LEU A 255 0.07 -3.50 -0.84
C LEU A 255 0.07 -2.95 0.60
N TYR A 256 -0.68 -1.88 0.83
CA TYR A 256 -0.68 -1.19 2.11
C TYR A 256 -1.43 -1.98 3.19
N PRO A 257 -0.81 -2.27 4.34
CA PRO A 257 -1.40 -3.07 5.41
C PRO A 257 -2.37 -2.25 6.27
N ILE A 258 -3.60 -2.05 5.81
CA ILE A 258 -4.56 -1.15 6.46
C ILE A 258 -5.24 -1.80 7.66
N VAL A 259 -5.85 -2.96 7.46
CA VAL A 259 -6.49 -3.75 8.53
C VAL A 259 -6.01 -5.18 8.41
N GLY A 260 -5.17 -5.60 9.35
CA GLY A 260 -4.63 -6.95 9.41
C GLY A 260 -5.37 -7.90 10.34
N GLY A 261 -5.15 -9.21 10.19
CA GLY A 261 -5.70 -10.23 11.09
C GLY A 261 -4.83 -11.49 11.16
N TRP A 262 -5.07 -12.30 12.19
CA TRP A 262 -4.44 -13.61 12.32
C TRP A 262 -5.03 -14.60 11.33
N THR A 263 -4.14 -15.25 10.59
CA THR A 263 -4.49 -16.28 9.60
C THR A 263 -3.88 -17.66 9.92
N PHE A 264 -2.92 -17.73 10.85
CA PHE A 264 -2.22 -18.99 11.20
C PHE A 264 -2.58 -19.47 12.61
N VAL A 265 -3.22 -20.63 12.69
CA VAL A 265 -3.88 -21.17 13.91
C VAL A 265 -2.87 -21.69 14.96
N ASN A 266 -1.61 -21.92 14.58
CA ASN A 266 -0.59 -22.52 15.43
C ASN A 266 0.67 -21.66 15.59
N SER A 267 0.61 -20.36 15.28
CA SER A 267 1.79 -19.51 15.43
C SER A 267 1.97 -19.16 16.89
N THR A 268 3.18 -19.35 17.42
CA THR A 268 3.61 -18.77 18.69
C THR A 268 3.67 -17.23 18.62
N TYR A 269 3.77 -16.70 17.39
CA TYR A 269 3.81 -15.28 17.05
C TYR A 269 2.58 -14.97 16.18
N GLY A 270 1.56 -14.39 16.79
CA GLY A 270 0.25 -14.27 16.17
C GLY A 270 0.23 -13.62 14.79
N GLY A 271 -0.29 -14.33 13.78
CA GLY A 271 -0.94 -13.73 12.62
C GLY A 271 -0.09 -12.90 11.64
N THR A 272 -0.34 -13.13 10.36
CA THR A 272 0.39 -12.56 9.22
C THR A 272 0.70 -11.05 9.32
N LEU A 273 -0.18 -10.18 9.82
CA LEU A 273 0.09 -8.73 9.79
C LEU A 273 0.57 -8.09 11.10
N TYR A 274 0.70 -8.84 12.20
CA TYR A 274 1.10 -8.27 13.50
C TYR A 274 1.90 -9.25 14.36
N ASN A 275 2.83 -9.98 13.74
CA ASN A 275 3.80 -10.78 14.48
C ASN A 275 4.40 -9.93 15.61
N SER A 276 4.54 -10.52 16.80
CA SER A 276 5.03 -9.92 18.05
C SER A 276 4.08 -9.10 18.91
N LEU A 277 2.86 -8.74 18.48
CA LEU A 277 1.91 -8.13 19.43
C LEU A 277 1.35 -9.19 20.38
N SER A 278 1.38 -8.88 21.68
CA SER A 278 0.73 -9.72 22.70
C SER A 278 -0.76 -9.84 22.40
N LYS A 279 -1.32 -11.05 22.60
CA LYS A 279 -2.75 -11.33 22.50
C LYS A 279 -3.54 -10.24 23.26
N GLY A 280 -4.28 -9.40 22.56
CA GLY A 280 -4.97 -8.23 23.13
C GLY A 280 -4.67 -6.91 22.43
N ASN A 281 -3.47 -6.80 21.84
CA ASN A 281 -2.99 -5.61 21.15
C ASN A 281 -3.09 -5.83 19.65
N TYR A 282 -4.20 -5.42 19.05
CA TYR A 282 -4.50 -5.83 17.67
C TYR A 282 -4.48 -4.68 16.67
N ALA A 283 -4.51 -3.42 17.12
CA ALA A 283 -4.40 -2.25 16.25
C ALA A 283 -3.45 -1.23 16.86
N ARG A 284 -2.36 -0.89 16.15
CA ARG A 284 -1.45 0.20 16.55
C ARG A 284 -1.96 1.58 16.12
N GLY A 285 -3.15 1.66 15.50
CA GLY A 285 -3.71 2.92 15.03
C GLY A 285 -2.86 3.61 13.97
N THR A 286 -2.07 2.87 13.20
CA THR A 286 -1.13 3.38 12.19
C THR A 286 -1.81 3.83 10.90
N PHE A 287 -3.13 3.68 10.78
CA PHE A 287 -3.89 4.07 9.60
C PHE A 287 -3.65 5.54 9.18
N PRO A 288 -3.68 6.56 10.06
CA PRO A 288 -3.37 7.93 9.67
C PRO A 288 -1.95 8.10 9.10
N SER A 289 -0.96 7.39 9.66
CA SER A 289 0.42 7.42 9.18
C SER A 289 0.58 6.73 7.83
N PHE A 290 -0.15 5.64 7.58
CA PHE A 290 -0.18 5.00 6.27
C PHE A 290 -0.89 5.86 5.23
N MET A 291 -2.00 6.50 5.59
CA MET A 291 -2.67 7.48 4.74
C MET A 291 -1.71 8.60 4.32
N GLN A 292 -0.91 9.10 5.26
CA GLN A 292 0.11 10.11 4.98
C GLN A 292 1.20 9.60 4.01
N THR A 293 1.59 8.33 4.15
CA THR A 293 2.60 7.70 3.28
C THR A 293 2.07 7.47 1.85
N MET A 294 0.80 7.11 1.71
CA MET A 294 0.15 6.88 0.41
C MET A 294 -0.01 8.13 -0.45
N GLN A 295 0.00 9.32 0.16
CA GLN A 295 -0.07 10.59 -0.57
C GLN A 295 1.25 10.89 -1.31
N GLY A 296 2.32 10.15 -1.02
CA GLY A 296 3.64 10.32 -1.63
C GLY A 296 4.40 11.53 -1.10
N THR A 297 5.50 11.87 -1.77
CA THR A 297 6.34 13.02 -1.44
C THR A 297 6.42 14.00 -2.60
N SER A 298 6.62 15.28 -2.29
CA SER A 298 6.97 16.34 -3.23
C SER A 298 8.15 17.14 -2.72
N LYS A 299 8.80 17.88 -3.62
CA LYS A 299 9.94 18.73 -3.29
C LYS A 299 9.48 20.14 -2.93
N LEU A 300 9.95 20.66 -1.81
CA LEU A 300 9.89 22.07 -1.48
C LEU A 300 11.28 22.69 -1.71
N THR A 301 11.43 23.55 -2.70
CA THR A 301 12.68 24.30 -2.90
C THR A 301 12.57 25.68 -2.28
N VAL A 302 13.46 26.00 -1.36
CA VAL A 302 13.56 27.31 -0.73
C VAL A 302 14.71 28.07 -1.36
N THR A 303 14.42 29.25 -1.88
CA THR A 303 15.38 30.17 -2.52
C THR A 303 15.40 31.51 -1.77
N SER A 304 16.38 32.36 -2.07
CA SER A 304 16.46 33.70 -1.49
C SER A 304 16.71 34.78 -2.54
N GLU A 305 16.15 35.97 -2.31
CA GLU A 305 16.39 37.17 -3.12
C GLU A 305 16.48 38.42 -2.24
N THR A 306 17.08 39.50 -2.75
CA THR A 306 17.05 40.79 -2.09
C THR A 306 15.68 41.47 -2.25
N THR A 307 15.42 42.52 -1.48
CA THR A 307 14.23 43.39 -1.66
C THR A 307 14.09 44.02 -3.06
N THR A 308 15.15 44.00 -3.87
CA THR A 308 15.15 44.45 -5.27
C THR A 308 14.97 43.32 -6.29
N GLY A 309 14.74 42.08 -5.83
CA GLY A 309 14.56 40.89 -6.69
C GLY A 309 15.85 40.25 -7.19
N THR A 310 17.01 40.62 -6.63
CA THR A 310 18.29 39.99 -6.99
C THR A 310 18.42 38.66 -6.27
N VAL A 311 18.53 37.55 -6.99
CA VAL A 311 18.75 36.22 -6.39
C VAL A 311 20.06 36.22 -5.60
N ILE A 312 19.98 35.71 -4.38
CA ILE A 312 21.12 35.51 -3.48
C ILE A 312 21.09 34.06 -2.98
N THR A 313 22.21 33.61 -2.42
CA THR A 313 22.40 32.21 -1.96
C THR A 313 23.19 32.20 -0.67
N GLY A 314 23.16 31.09 0.06
CA GLY A 314 23.96 30.92 1.27
C GLY A 314 23.25 31.31 2.57
N PHE A 315 21.92 31.53 2.53
CA PHE A 315 21.14 31.80 3.74
C PHE A 315 20.66 30.50 4.37
N TRP A 316 20.85 30.38 5.69
CA TRP A 316 20.46 29.20 6.46
C TRP A 316 18.94 29.01 6.42
N THR A 317 18.51 27.78 6.26
CA THR A 317 17.11 27.41 6.22
C THR A 317 16.88 26.09 6.95
N GLU A 318 15.80 26.02 7.72
CA GLU A 318 15.41 24.85 8.49
C GLU A 318 13.98 24.43 8.13
N LEU A 319 13.76 23.12 8.20
CA LEU A 319 12.44 22.51 8.17
C LEU A 319 12.18 21.85 9.52
N HIS A 320 11.04 22.14 10.11
CA HIS A 320 10.59 21.57 11.37
C HIS A 320 9.28 20.79 11.19
N ASP A 321 9.07 19.82 12.07
CA ASP A 321 7.74 19.27 12.28
C ASP A 321 6.83 20.26 13.05
N GLN A 322 5.56 19.90 13.25
CA GLN A 322 4.62 20.75 13.99
C GLN A 322 4.91 20.87 15.49
N THR A 323 5.84 20.07 16.03
CA THR A 323 6.30 20.17 17.42
C THR A 323 7.50 21.12 17.58
N GLY A 324 8.07 21.60 16.47
CA GLY A 324 9.25 22.47 16.44
C GLY A 324 10.58 21.72 16.29
N THR A 325 10.56 20.39 16.16
CA THR A 325 11.78 19.60 15.99
C THR A 325 12.35 19.80 14.59
N VAL A 326 13.64 20.15 14.49
CA VAL A 326 14.36 20.28 13.21
C VAL A 326 14.46 18.91 12.54
N LEU A 327 13.90 18.81 11.34
CA LEU A 327 13.94 17.62 10.49
C LEU A 327 15.10 17.66 9.50
N ALA A 328 15.40 18.85 8.97
CA ALA A 328 16.48 19.06 8.00
C ALA A 328 16.90 20.53 7.99
N SER A 329 18.16 20.80 7.62
CA SER A 329 18.68 22.15 7.45
C SER A 329 19.71 22.22 6.33
N GLY A 330 19.93 23.43 5.83
CA GLY A 330 20.87 23.69 4.75
C GLY A 330 20.97 25.17 4.39
N TYR A 331 21.56 25.46 3.25
CA TYR A 331 21.71 26.83 2.75
C TYR A 331 20.96 27.00 1.43
N THR A 332 20.24 28.11 1.28
CA THR A 332 19.51 28.43 0.04
C THR A 332 20.44 28.54 -1.18
N PRO A 333 20.05 28.02 -2.36
CA PRO A 333 18.84 27.23 -2.60
C PRO A 333 18.95 25.84 -1.97
N PHE A 334 17.91 25.43 -1.23
CA PHE A 334 17.86 24.11 -0.60
C PHE A 334 16.52 23.44 -0.90
N THR A 335 16.53 22.12 -1.13
CA THR A 335 15.33 21.36 -1.47
C THR A 335 15.03 20.33 -0.38
N TYR A 336 13.86 20.43 0.22
CA TYR A 336 13.32 19.47 1.18
C TYR A 336 12.41 18.46 0.48
N PRO A 337 12.56 17.16 0.73
CA PRO A 337 11.52 16.19 0.44
C PRO A 337 10.43 16.25 1.52
N LEU A 338 9.19 16.59 1.15
CA LEU A 338 8.06 16.70 2.06
C LEU A 338 7.02 15.62 1.78
N ASN A 339 6.38 15.08 2.82
CA ASN A 339 5.20 14.24 2.64
C ASN A 339 4.01 15.10 2.18
N ASN A 340 3.32 14.67 1.14
CA ASN A 340 2.22 15.43 0.55
C ASN A 340 1.06 15.59 1.53
N GLY A 341 0.50 16.78 1.67
CA GLY A 341 -0.60 17.07 2.60
C GLY A 341 -0.19 17.26 4.07
N GLN A 342 0.99 16.79 4.47
CA GLN A 342 1.53 17.04 5.81
C GLN A 342 1.90 18.53 5.98
N THR A 343 1.57 19.10 7.13
CA THR A 343 1.99 20.46 7.48
C THR A 343 3.33 20.42 8.20
N TYR A 344 4.24 21.28 7.76
CA TYR A 344 5.57 21.53 8.31
C TYR A 344 5.73 23.02 8.64
N ILE A 345 6.78 23.37 9.39
CA ILE A 345 7.23 24.76 9.55
C ILE A 345 8.54 24.92 8.77
N VAL A 346 8.61 25.94 7.92
CA VAL A 346 9.85 26.30 7.20
C VAL A 346 10.36 27.64 7.72
N GLU A 347 11.68 27.73 7.89
CA GLU A 347 12.39 28.90 8.37
C GLU A 347 13.51 29.30 7.40
N VAL A 348 13.73 30.60 7.21
CA VAL A 348 14.94 31.15 6.58
C VAL A 348 15.49 32.28 7.44
N ASP A 349 16.74 32.15 7.85
CA ASP A 349 17.42 33.15 8.65
C ASP A 349 18.09 34.26 7.83
N GLY A 350 18.23 35.42 8.45
CA GLY A 350 19.17 36.44 8.00
C GLY A 350 20.62 36.05 8.28
N TYR A 351 21.56 36.70 7.60
CA TYR A 351 22.99 36.51 7.82
C TYR A 351 23.78 37.79 7.51
N GLY A 352 24.74 38.14 8.37
CA GLY A 352 25.54 39.35 8.21
C GLY A 352 24.70 40.63 8.21
N SER A 353 24.81 41.45 7.16
CA SER A 353 24.02 42.67 6.95
C SER A 353 22.64 42.43 6.33
N CYS A 354 22.29 41.18 6.05
CA CYS A 354 21.02 40.80 5.43
C CYS A 354 20.07 40.27 6.50
N ALA A 355 18.97 40.97 6.77
CA ALA A 355 17.89 40.49 7.63
C ALA A 355 16.77 39.86 6.79
N PHE A 356 16.07 38.86 7.34
CA PHE A 356 14.81 38.39 6.73
C PHE A 356 13.79 39.54 6.69
N ASP A 357 13.20 39.79 5.52
CA ASP A 357 12.21 40.83 5.32
C ASP A 357 10.80 40.23 5.23
N ARG A 358 10.59 39.31 4.28
CA ARG A 358 9.30 38.66 4.05
C ARG A 358 9.42 37.41 3.17
N TRP A 359 8.39 36.57 3.18
CA TRP A 359 8.17 35.58 2.13
C TRP A 359 7.55 36.25 0.89
N LEU A 360 8.10 36.00 -0.30
CA LEU A 360 7.70 36.68 -1.54
C LEU A 360 6.23 36.44 -1.93
N ASP A 361 5.75 35.21 -1.76
CA ASP A 361 4.43 34.74 -2.17
C ASP A 361 3.28 35.27 -1.29
N THR A 362 3.53 35.46 0.01
CA THR A 362 2.50 35.83 1.00
C THR A 362 2.71 37.22 1.60
N GLY A 363 3.91 37.79 1.48
CA GLY A 363 4.31 39.00 2.20
C GLY A 363 4.46 38.80 3.71
N ASN A 364 4.43 37.56 4.21
CA ASN A 364 4.55 37.27 5.64
C ASN A 364 5.96 37.65 6.15
N THR A 365 6.02 38.51 7.16
CA THR A 365 7.26 39.01 7.77
C THR A 365 7.78 38.13 8.90
N ASN A 366 7.08 37.04 9.23
CA ASN A 366 7.63 36.00 10.10
C ASN A 366 8.57 35.10 9.26
N ASN A 367 9.81 34.96 9.72
CA ASN A 367 10.81 34.10 9.07
C ASN A 367 10.40 32.62 9.11
N GLN A 368 9.57 32.24 10.08
CA GLN A 368 8.91 30.94 10.16
C GLN A 368 7.49 31.00 9.57
N ARG A 369 7.11 29.97 8.80
CA ARG A 369 5.72 29.78 8.35
C ARG A 369 5.34 28.32 8.21
N ASN A 370 4.05 28.04 8.35
CA ASN A 370 3.49 26.76 7.98
C ASN A 370 3.54 26.56 6.45
N VAL A 371 3.84 25.34 6.03
CA VAL A 371 3.82 24.89 4.64
C VAL A 371 3.25 23.48 4.55
N SER A 372 2.41 23.25 3.56
CA SER A 372 1.96 21.91 3.14
C SER A 372 1.92 21.92 1.62
N VAL A 373 2.43 20.85 1.00
CA VAL A 373 2.57 20.74 -0.45
C VAL A 373 1.86 19.47 -0.94
N THR A 374 1.38 19.50 -2.18
CA THR A 374 0.83 18.32 -2.88
C THR A 374 1.47 18.10 -4.25
N SER A 375 2.42 18.97 -4.61
CA SER A 375 3.24 18.93 -5.81
C SER A 375 4.53 19.71 -5.56
N ASP A 376 5.54 19.51 -6.41
CA ASP A 376 6.80 20.25 -6.32
C ASP A 376 6.53 21.77 -6.26
N THR A 377 7.03 22.41 -5.22
CA THR A 377 6.72 23.80 -4.85
C THR A 377 8.02 24.57 -4.61
N SER A 378 8.02 25.86 -4.93
CA SER A 378 9.13 26.77 -4.62
C SER A 378 8.65 27.89 -3.71
N LEU A 379 9.45 28.21 -2.70
CA LEU A 379 9.29 29.40 -1.85
C LEU A 379 10.52 30.29 -1.99
N THR A 380 10.31 31.60 -1.87
CA THR A 380 11.39 32.58 -1.94
C THR A 380 11.35 33.46 -0.70
N ALA A 381 12.41 33.41 0.09
CA ALA A 381 12.65 34.37 1.16
C ALA A 381 13.23 35.65 0.58
N VAL A 382 12.66 36.79 0.95
CA VAL A 382 13.18 38.12 0.60
C VAL A 382 14.00 38.63 1.77
N LEU A 383 15.24 39.01 1.49
CA LEU A 383 16.20 39.50 2.47
C LEU A 383 16.47 40.98 2.23
N ASN A 384 16.47 41.76 3.31
CA ASN A 384 16.90 43.13 3.30
C ASN A 384 18.39 43.22 3.62
N CYS A 385 19.20 43.29 2.56
CA CYS A 385 20.66 43.44 2.60
C CYS A 385 21.10 44.91 2.58
N SER A 386 20.43 45.78 3.33
CA SER A 386 20.81 47.19 3.46
C SER A 386 22.28 47.30 3.85
N THR A 387 23.09 47.93 2.99
CA THR A 387 24.43 48.43 3.35
C THR A 387 24.34 49.73 4.11
#